data_AF-A0A1A8X971-F1
#
_entry.id   AF-A0A1A8X971-F1
#
_cell.length_a   1.000
_cell.length_b   1.000
_cell.length_c   1.000
_cell.angle_alpha   90.00
_cell.angle_beta   90.00
_cell.angle_gamma   90.00
#
_symmetry.space_group_name_H-M   'P 1'
#
loop_
_entity.id
_entity.type
_entity.pdbx_description
1 polymer ?
#
loop_
_entity_poly.entity_id
_entity_poly.type
_entity_poly.pdbx_seq_one_letter_code
_entity_poly.pdbx_strand_id
1 'polypeptide(L)'
;MADDSEYTTITHGIHIGVFLDMIKGNIKNLIRKYGHKTCGLMHEELCKEIQKVITEKKKIVFSFMDVRGRQKWNNDWNSQKYAFFNNLFEEEEFINMCFPKKKFTNNPSLNPLLSKHIDFCKTKDNRRAAVVAK
;
A
#
# COMPACT_ATOMS: atom_id res chain seq x y z
N MET A 1 -3.24 -37.83 -6.95
CA MET A 1 -4.45 -36.99 -7.00
C MET A 1 -4.03 -35.75 -7.76
N ALA A 2 -4.60 -35.58 -8.95
CA ALA A 2 -4.25 -34.54 -9.90
C ALA A 2 -4.76 -33.20 -9.39
N ASP A 3 -3.87 -32.22 -9.28
CA ASP A 3 -4.24 -30.81 -9.36
C ASP A 3 -3.52 -30.28 -10.58
N ASP A 4 -4.17 -30.46 -11.73
CA ASP A 4 -3.88 -29.77 -12.97
C ASP A 4 -4.11 -28.27 -12.71
N SER A 5 -3.11 -27.65 -12.08
CA SER A 5 -3.01 -26.22 -11.88
C SER A 5 -3.18 -25.58 -13.24
N GLU A 6 -4.26 -24.80 -13.39
CA GLU A 6 -4.56 -23.96 -14.54
C GLU A 6 -3.40 -22.99 -14.81
N TYR A 7 -2.30 -23.51 -15.37
CA TYR A 7 -1.35 -22.75 -16.15
C TYR A 7 -2.08 -22.35 -17.43
N THR A 8 -2.96 -21.36 -17.28
CA THR A 8 -3.55 -20.63 -18.39
C THR A 8 -2.37 -20.17 -19.24
N THR A 9 -2.30 -20.73 -20.45
CA THR A 9 -1.30 -20.55 -21.49
C THR A 9 -1.26 -19.09 -21.96
N ILE A 10 -0.83 -18.20 -21.08
CA ILE A 10 -0.47 -16.83 -21.43
C ILE A 10 1.03 -16.82 -21.52
N THR A 11 1.50 -16.98 -22.75
CA THR A 11 2.91 -17.14 -23.11
C THR A 11 3.78 -15.95 -22.64
N HIS A 12 3.18 -14.85 -22.20
CA HIS A 12 3.87 -13.66 -21.66
C HIS A 12 3.12 -13.03 -20.46
N GLY A 13 2.60 -13.87 -19.55
CA GLY A 13 1.92 -13.44 -18.33
C GLY A 13 2.83 -13.57 -17.10
N ILE A 14 2.97 -12.51 -16.31
CA ILE A 14 3.57 -12.57 -14.97
C ILE A 14 2.45 -12.83 -13.96
N HIS A 15 2.64 -13.86 -13.12
CA HIS A 15 1.71 -14.16 -12.03
C HIS A 15 1.64 -12.99 -11.04
N ILE A 16 0.44 -12.62 -10.60
CA ILE A 16 0.24 -11.48 -9.71
C ILE A 16 1.01 -11.59 -8.39
N GLY A 17 1.20 -12.82 -7.88
CA GLY A 17 1.99 -13.08 -6.66
C GLY A 17 3.41 -12.51 -6.71
N VAL A 18 4.07 -12.56 -7.88
CA VAL A 18 5.40 -11.98 -8.09
C VAL A 18 5.40 -10.48 -7.82
N PHE A 19 4.35 -9.79 -8.25
CA PHE A 19 4.20 -8.36 -7.98
C PHE A 19 3.88 -8.07 -6.51
N LEU A 20 3.00 -8.87 -5.89
CA LEU A 20 2.65 -8.73 -4.48
C LEU A 20 3.87 -8.87 -3.57
N ASP A 21 4.71 -9.88 -3.83
CA ASP A 21 5.97 -10.10 -3.09
C ASP A 21 6.96 -8.94 -3.32
N MET A 22 7.04 -8.43 -4.55
CA MET A 22 7.90 -7.30 -4.91
C MET A 22 7.56 -6.01 -4.13
N ILE A 23 6.28 -5.78 -3.80
CA ILE A 23 5.85 -4.56 -3.10
C ILE A 23 5.67 -4.75 -1.58
N LYS A 24 5.49 -5.99 -1.10
CA LYS A 24 5.18 -6.33 0.30
C LYS A 24 6.10 -5.65 1.31
N GLY A 25 7.42 -5.80 1.14
CA GLY A 25 8.40 -5.21 2.06
C GLY A 25 8.39 -3.68 2.07
N ASN A 26 8.27 -3.06 0.88
CA ASN A 26 8.20 -1.61 0.76
C ASN A 26 6.95 -1.04 1.45
N ILE A 27 5.80 -1.68 1.27
CA ILE A 27 4.54 -1.24 1.90
C ILE A 27 4.60 -1.40 3.41
N LYS A 28 5.10 -2.53 3.94
CA LYS A 28 5.29 -2.70 5.39
C LYS A 28 6.19 -1.61 5.98
N ASN A 29 7.29 -1.30 5.32
CA ASN A 29 8.17 -0.21 5.75
C ASN A 29 7.46 1.15 5.74
N LEU A 30 6.63 1.43 4.73
CA LEU A 30 5.82 2.65 4.69
C LEU A 30 4.80 2.67 5.84
N ILE A 31 4.09 1.56 6.08
CA ILE A 31 3.13 1.45 7.19
C ILE A 31 3.83 1.70 8.53
N ARG A 32 4.98 1.09 8.79
CA ARG A 32 5.77 1.32 10.02
C ARG A 32 6.25 2.76 10.15
N LYS A 33 6.70 3.36 9.04
CA LYS A 33 7.19 4.74 8.97
C LYS A 33 6.08 5.75 9.25
N TYR A 34 4.88 5.52 8.72
CA TYR A 34 3.78 6.46 8.80
C TYR A 34 2.78 6.16 9.91
N GLY A 35 2.77 4.92 10.43
CA GLY A 35 1.81 4.43 11.43
C GLY A 35 2.25 4.53 12.87
N HIS A 36 3.57 4.55 13.13
CA HIS A 36 4.10 4.92 14.44
C HIS A 36 4.89 6.24 14.28
N LYS A 37 4.86 7.19 15.22
CA LYS A 37 4.83 7.04 16.67
C LYS A 37 3.94 8.14 17.30
N THR A 38 3.48 7.93 18.52
CA THR A 38 2.94 8.94 19.43
C THR A 38 1.74 9.85 19.13
N CYS A 39 1.23 9.93 17.90
CA CYS A 39 0.26 10.97 17.60
C CYS A 39 -0.74 10.62 16.49
N GLY A 40 -0.49 9.69 15.58
CA GLY A 40 -1.51 9.20 14.65
C GLY A 40 -0.95 8.85 13.28
N LEU A 41 -1.66 7.99 12.55
CA LEU A 41 -1.25 7.49 11.24
C LEU A 41 -1.43 8.58 10.16
N MET A 42 -0.35 8.90 9.44
CA MET A 42 -0.32 9.91 8.37
C MET A 42 -0.95 9.39 7.07
N HIS A 43 -2.27 9.13 7.10
CA HIS A 43 -2.97 8.37 6.07
C HIS A 43 -2.83 8.93 4.66
N GLU A 44 -2.95 10.25 4.48
CA GLU A 44 -2.89 10.84 3.14
C GLU A 44 -1.50 10.67 2.51
N GLU A 45 -0.44 10.88 3.29
CA GLU A 45 0.94 10.72 2.84
C GLU A 45 1.29 9.25 2.61
N LEU A 46 0.88 8.37 3.54
CA LEU A 46 1.04 6.92 3.39
C LEU A 46 0.40 6.41 2.10
N CYS A 47 -0.86 6.77 1.84
CA CYS A 47 -1.55 6.30 0.64
C CYS A 47 -0.91 6.84 -0.65
N LYS A 48 -0.40 8.08 -0.64
CA LYS A 48 0.35 8.66 -1.77
C LYS A 48 1.64 7.87 -2.03
N GLU A 49 2.42 7.59 -1.01
CA GLU A 49 3.67 6.84 -1.14
C GLU A 49 3.44 5.38 -1.56
N ILE A 50 2.42 4.71 -1.01
CA ILE A 50 2.04 3.36 -1.47
C ILE A 50 1.66 3.38 -2.96
N GLN A 51 0.85 4.36 -3.38
CA GLN A 51 0.44 4.48 -4.79
C GLN A 51 1.65 4.70 -5.71
N LYS A 52 2.65 5.47 -5.26
CA LYS A 52 3.90 5.69 -5.97
C LYS A 52 4.67 4.38 -6.16
N VAL A 53 4.86 3.61 -5.09
CA VAL A 53 5.51 2.29 -5.14
C VAL A 53 4.79 1.35 -6.11
N ILE A 54 3.46 1.25 -6.01
CA ILE A 54 2.65 0.42 -6.93
C ILE A 54 2.90 0.86 -8.38
N THR A 55 2.83 2.15 -8.66
CA THR A 55 2.97 2.69 -10.01
C THR A 55 4.35 2.40 -10.60
N GLU A 56 5.41 2.60 -9.82
CA GLU A 56 6.78 2.34 -10.24
C GLU A 56 7.02 0.85 -10.50
N LYS A 57 6.64 -0.02 -9.55
CA LYS A 57 6.83 -1.48 -9.70
C LYS A 57 5.94 -2.06 -10.81
N LYS A 58 4.74 -1.51 -11.00
CA LYS A 58 3.83 -1.95 -12.07
C LYS A 58 4.43 -1.69 -13.45
N LYS A 59 5.10 -0.55 -13.65
CA LYS A 59 5.82 -0.25 -14.91
C LYS A 59 6.89 -1.30 -15.21
N ILE A 60 7.65 -1.72 -14.19
CA ILE A 60 8.68 -2.76 -14.32
C ILE A 60 8.06 -4.09 -14.71
N VAL A 61 6.99 -4.54 -14.03
CA VAL A 61 6.33 -5.80 -14.37
C VAL A 61 5.73 -5.74 -15.78
N PHE A 62 5.12 -4.61 -16.15
CA PHE A 62 4.46 -4.43 -17.44
C PHE A 62 5.43 -4.40 -18.64
N SER A 63 6.72 -4.08 -18.45
CA SER A 63 7.70 -4.11 -19.54
C SER A 63 8.00 -5.52 -20.05
N PHE A 64 7.65 -6.55 -19.29
CA PHE A 64 7.86 -7.96 -19.65
C PHE A 64 6.57 -8.65 -20.14
N MET A 65 5.45 -7.93 -20.23
CA MET A 65 4.14 -8.51 -20.53
C MET A 65 3.59 -7.96 -21.83
N ASP A 66 2.94 -8.81 -22.61
CA ASP A 66 2.16 -8.39 -23.77
C ASP A 66 0.80 -7.80 -23.36
N VAL A 67 0.00 -7.38 -24.35
CA VAL A 67 -1.32 -6.76 -24.11
C VAL A 67 -2.26 -7.71 -23.35
N ARG A 68 -2.28 -9.01 -23.71
CA ARG A 68 -3.16 -10.00 -23.10
C ARG A 68 -2.74 -10.32 -21.66
N GLY A 69 -1.44 -10.46 -21.43
CA GLY A 69 -0.85 -10.61 -20.10
C GLY A 69 -1.20 -9.44 -19.19
N ARG A 70 -1.06 -8.19 -19.67
CA ARG A 70 -1.45 -7.01 -18.89
C ARG A 70 -2.94 -6.97 -18.57
N GLN A 71 -3.81 -7.40 -19.49
CA GLN A 71 -5.26 -7.45 -19.25
C GLN A 71 -5.59 -8.44 -18.12
N LYS A 72 -5.11 -9.68 -18.20
CA LYS A 72 -5.33 -10.67 -17.12
C LYS A 72 -4.75 -10.16 -15.80
N TRP A 73 -3.51 -9.68 -15.81
CA TRP A 73 -2.87 -9.17 -14.60
C TRP A 73 -3.69 -8.05 -13.94
N ASN A 74 -4.30 -7.14 -14.72
CA ASN A 74 -5.14 -6.08 -14.14
C ASN A 74 -6.40 -6.65 -13.48
N ASN A 75 -6.98 -7.72 -14.01
CA ASN A 75 -8.12 -8.41 -13.39
C ASN A 75 -7.71 -9.06 -12.07
N ASP A 76 -6.60 -9.81 -12.09
CA ASP A 76 -6.04 -10.47 -10.91
C ASP A 76 -5.70 -9.42 -9.82
N TRP A 77 -5.00 -8.35 -10.19
CA TRP A 77 -4.70 -7.23 -9.29
C TRP A 77 -5.96 -6.61 -8.70
N ASN A 78 -6.99 -6.34 -9.51
CA ASN A 78 -8.22 -5.72 -9.01
C ASN A 78 -8.99 -6.62 -8.03
N SER A 79 -8.96 -7.94 -8.24
CA SER A 79 -9.60 -8.91 -7.34
C SER A 79 -8.83 -9.11 -6.03
N GLN A 80 -7.48 -9.11 -6.08
CA GLN A 80 -6.65 -9.47 -4.93
C GLN A 80 -6.16 -8.28 -4.11
N LYS A 81 -6.02 -7.08 -4.70
CA LYS A 81 -5.39 -5.92 -4.03
C LYS A 81 -6.03 -5.59 -2.68
N TYR A 82 -7.35 -5.70 -2.56
CA TYR A 82 -8.05 -5.34 -1.33
C TYR A 82 -7.67 -6.26 -0.16
N ALA A 83 -7.77 -7.58 -0.38
CA ALA A 83 -7.37 -8.57 0.62
C ALA A 83 -5.87 -8.45 0.95
N PHE A 84 -5.03 -8.28 -0.07
CA PHE A 84 -3.59 -8.08 0.11
C PHE A 84 -3.27 -6.89 1.03
N PHE A 85 -3.83 -5.71 0.75
CA PHE A 85 -3.60 -4.53 1.58
C PHE A 85 -4.21 -4.67 2.98
N ASN A 86 -5.41 -5.23 3.12
CA ASN A 86 -5.99 -5.47 4.44
C ASN A 86 -5.07 -6.31 5.32
N ASN A 87 -4.57 -7.43 4.79
CA ASN A 87 -3.67 -8.32 5.52
C ASN A 87 -2.36 -7.60 5.89
N LEU A 88 -1.76 -6.83 4.97
CA LEU A 88 -0.54 -6.09 5.29
C LEU A 88 -0.73 -5.02 6.36
N PHE A 89 -1.86 -4.33 6.36
CA PHE A 89 -2.17 -3.34 7.38
C PHE A 89 -2.43 -4.03 8.73
N GLU A 90 -3.20 -5.12 8.74
CA GLU A 90 -3.52 -5.90 9.95
C GLU A 90 -2.28 -6.55 10.56
N GLU A 91 -1.38 -7.12 9.75
CA GLU A 91 -0.08 -7.66 10.19
C GLU A 91 0.81 -6.61 10.88
N GLU A 92 0.59 -5.33 10.57
CA GLU A 92 1.30 -4.19 11.16
C GLU A 92 0.44 -3.47 12.21
N GLU A 93 -0.69 -4.05 12.63
CA GLU A 93 -1.64 -3.51 13.62
C GLU A 93 -2.31 -2.19 13.22
N PHE A 94 -2.47 -1.93 11.92
CA PHE A 94 -3.14 -0.76 11.36
C PHE A 94 -4.42 -1.10 10.61
N ILE A 95 -5.34 -0.13 10.51
CA ILE A 95 -6.53 -0.24 9.66
C ILE A 95 -6.16 0.21 8.24
N ASN A 96 -6.48 -0.62 7.24
CA ASN A 96 -6.36 -0.22 5.83
C ASN A 96 -7.31 0.93 5.51
N MET A 97 -6.71 2.08 5.19
CA MET A 97 -7.39 3.33 4.87
C MET A 97 -7.22 3.74 3.41
N CYS A 98 -6.33 3.06 2.68
CA CYS A 98 -5.96 3.40 1.32
C CYS A 98 -6.80 2.67 0.27
N PHE A 99 -7.22 1.43 0.53
CA PHE A 99 -7.88 0.58 -0.46
C PHE A 99 -9.11 -0.16 0.08
N PRO A 100 -10.32 0.06 -0.50
CA PRO A 100 -10.66 1.24 -1.27
C PRO A 100 -10.46 2.48 -0.41
N LYS A 101 -10.12 3.62 -1.03
CA LYS A 101 -9.94 4.87 -0.31
C LYS A 101 -11.23 5.17 0.46
N LYS A 102 -11.22 4.97 1.78
CA LYS A 102 -12.38 5.28 2.60
C LYS A 102 -12.63 6.78 2.49
N LYS A 103 -13.81 7.16 2.03
CA LYS A 103 -14.22 8.56 2.06
C LYS A 103 -14.55 8.88 3.51
N PHE A 104 -13.64 9.60 4.17
CA PHE A 104 -14.04 10.36 5.34
C PHE A 104 -14.99 11.45 4.86
N THR A 105 -16.13 11.60 5.52
CA THR A 105 -17.02 12.73 5.27
C THR A 105 -16.19 13.98 5.52
N ASN A 106 -15.95 14.76 4.46
CA ASN A 106 -15.20 15.98 4.57
C ASN A 106 -15.98 16.92 5.49
N ASN A 107 -15.51 17.11 6.72
CA ASN A 107 -16.11 18.05 7.65
C ASN A 107 -15.21 19.29 7.67
N PRO A 108 -15.59 20.38 6.97
CA PRO A 108 -14.76 21.57 6.85
C PRO A 108 -14.35 22.15 8.20
N SER A 109 -15.18 21.97 9.24
CA SER A 109 -14.91 22.42 10.60
C SER A 109 -13.82 21.60 11.30
N LEU A 110 -13.61 20.34 10.89
CA LEU A 110 -12.60 19.45 11.48
C LEU A 110 -11.28 19.43 10.71
N ASN A 111 -11.27 19.80 9.43
CA ASN A 111 -10.04 19.82 8.61
C ASN A 111 -8.89 20.64 9.23
N PRO A 112 -9.10 21.86 9.78
CA PRO A 112 -8.03 22.62 10.40
C PRO A 112 -7.45 21.92 11.63
N LEU A 113 -8.31 21.26 12.42
CA LEU A 113 -7.90 20.49 13.59
C LEU A 113 -7.12 19.24 13.20
N LEU A 114 -7.59 18.52 12.18
CA LEU A 114 -6.93 17.33 11.66
C LEU A 114 -5.54 17.66 11.09
N SER A 115 -5.42 18.75 10.32
CA SER A 115 -4.14 19.23 9.78
C SER A 115 -3.18 19.62 10.90
N LYS A 116 -3.62 20.41 11.88
CA LYS A 116 -2.78 20.78 13.03
C LYS A 116 -2.35 19.57 13.86
N HIS A 117 -3.23 18.58 14.02
CA HIS A 117 -2.93 17.34 14.70
C HIS A 117 -1.85 16.57 13.95
N ILE A 118 -2.02 16.39 12.63
CA ILE A 118 -1.03 15.81 11.72
C ILE A 118 0.34 16.49 11.85
N ASP A 119 0.40 17.83 11.81
CA ASP A 119 1.66 18.57 11.91
C ASP A 119 2.32 18.45 13.29
N PHE A 120 1.50 18.43 14.34
CA PHE A 120 1.94 18.13 15.69
C PHE A 120 2.53 16.72 15.78
N CYS A 121 1.90 15.74 15.13
CA CYS A 121 2.39 14.37 15.08
C CYS A 121 3.75 14.26 14.43
N LYS A 122 3.90 14.84 13.23
CA LYS A 122 5.19 14.89 12.51
C LYS A 122 6.29 15.48 13.37
N THR A 123 6.01 16.59 14.05
CA THR A 123 6.98 17.29 14.88
C THR A 123 7.40 16.45 16.09
N LYS A 124 6.44 15.80 16.76
CA LYS A 124 6.67 14.98 17.95
C LYS A 124 7.51 13.73 17.62
N ASP A 125 7.26 13.12 16.47
CA ASP A 125 7.98 11.92 16.05
C ASP A 125 9.41 12.22 15.63
N ASN A 126 9.65 13.31 14.91
CA ASN A 126 11.00 13.76 14.58
C ASN A 126 11.84 13.99 15.84
N ARG A 127 11.25 14.60 16.89
CA ARG A 127 11.92 14.79 18.18
C ARG A 127 12.26 13.47 18.86
N ARG A 128 11.34 12.49 18.86
CA ARG A 128 11.59 11.17 19.47
C ARG A 128 12.65 10.37 18.73
N ALA A 129 12.62 10.38 17.39
CA ALA A 129 13.63 9.72 16.58
C ALA A 129 15.03 10.30 16.86
N ALA A 130 15.15 11.62 16.99
CA ALA A 130 16.41 12.29 17.31
C ALA A 130 16.95 11.96 18.72
N VAL A 131 16.07 11.69 19.69
CA VAL A 131 16.46 11.32 21.06
C VAL A 131 16.91 9.85 21.15
N VAL A 132 16.28 8.95 20.40
CA VAL A 132 16.62 7.50 20.40
C VAL A 132 17.89 7.20 19.59
N ALA A 133 18.26 8.06 18.65
CA ALA A 133 19.45 7.89 17.82
C ALA A 133 20.76 8.37 18.49
N LYS A 134 20.72 8.74 19.78
CA LYS A 134 21.81 9.33 20.55
C LYS A 134 22.27 8.36 21.64
#